data_AF-J9EM34-F1
#
_entry.id   AF-J9EM34-F1
#
_cell.length_a   1.000
_cell.length_b   1.000
_cell.length_c   1.000
_cell.angle_alpha   90.00
_cell.angle_beta   90.00
_cell.angle_gamma   90.00
#
_symmetry.space_group_name_H-M   'P 1'
#
loop_
_entity.id
_entity.type
_entity.pdbx_description
1 polymer ?
#
loop_
_entity_poly.entity_id
_entity_poly.type
_entity_poly.pdbx_seq_one_letter_code
_entity_poly.pdbx_strand_id
1 'polypeptide(L)'
;MLRILRQIRDQPRSTAIIHCSAGVGRSGTIIACEICLKILLEGKDLNVLDVIKEIRTQRAGAVQTEGQYVYLHRTLCEYINAKKIAKEKIAEFFTSYLAYASSCKGE
;
A
#
# COMPACT_ATOMS: atom_id res chain seq x y z
N MET A 1 -0.02 2.09 11.71
CA MET A 1 -1.09 2.71 10.89
C MET A 1 -2.12 1.70 10.35
N LEU A 2 -1.93 0.37 10.44
CA LEU A 2 -2.95 -0.62 10.03
C LEU A 2 -3.29 -1.65 11.14
N ARG A 3 -3.39 -1.18 12.39
CA ARG A 3 -3.74 -2.07 13.51
C ARG A 3 -5.16 -2.62 13.42
N ILE A 4 -6.10 -1.82 12.92
CA ILE A 4 -7.52 -2.18 12.86
C ILE A 4 -7.78 -3.33 11.89
N LEU A 5 -7.26 -3.25 10.65
CA LEU A 5 -7.47 -4.32 9.66
C LEU A 5 -6.80 -5.63 10.08
N ARG A 6 -5.61 -5.56 10.67
CA ARG A 6 -4.96 -6.72 11.28
C ARG A 6 -5.81 -7.35 12.38
N GLN A 7 -6.35 -6.55 13.31
CA GLN A 7 -7.20 -7.06 14.39
C GLN A 7 -8.44 -7.78 13.87
N ILE A 8 -9.07 -7.26 12.81
CA ILE A 8 -10.23 -7.91 12.19
C ILE A 8 -9.80 -9.23 11.56
N ARG A 9 -8.77 -9.21 10.70
CA ARG A 9 -8.26 -10.38 9.97
C ARG A 9 -7.84 -11.54 10.89
N ASP A 10 -7.28 -11.22 12.05
CA ASP A 10 -6.81 -12.23 13.00
C ASP A 10 -8.00 -12.93 13.72
N GLN A 11 -9.26 -12.47 13.51
CA GLN A 11 -10.46 -13.17 13.99
C GLN A 11 -10.98 -14.23 12.99
N PRO A 12 -11.43 -15.40 13.48
CA PRO A 12 -11.98 -16.45 12.63
C PRO A 12 -13.29 -16.00 11.95
N ARG A 13 -13.42 -16.32 10.66
CA ARG A 13 -14.60 -15.99 9.81
C ARG A 13 -14.92 -14.48 9.75
N SER A 14 -13.91 -13.63 9.87
CA SER A 14 -14.05 -12.19 9.72
C SER A 14 -13.92 -11.75 8.26
N THR A 15 -14.59 -10.66 7.90
CA THR A 15 -14.41 -9.98 6.61
C THR A 15 -14.56 -8.48 6.85
N ALA A 16 -13.56 -7.70 6.45
CA ALA A 16 -13.61 -6.25 6.58
C ALA A 16 -14.33 -5.64 5.37
N ILE A 17 -15.28 -4.75 5.62
CA ILE A 17 -15.89 -3.93 4.58
C ILE A 17 -15.07 -2.64 4.43
N ILE A 18 -14.51 -2.44 3.25
CA ILE A 18 -13.72 -1.24 2.92
C ILE A 18 -14.38 -0.56 1.72
N HIS A 19 -14.81 0.69 1.89
CA HIS A 19 -15.43 1.45 0.81
C HIS A 19 -14.87 2.87 0.72
N CYS A 20 -15.15 3.53 -0.39
CA CYS A 20 -14.98 4.97 -0.57
C CYS A 20 -16.21 5.47 -1.33
N SER A 21 -16.06 6.31 -2.35
CA SER A 21 -17.17 6.70 -3.23
C SER A 21 -17.44 5.61 -4.27
N ALA A 22 -16.52 5.40 -5.23
CA ALA A 22 -16.64 4.35 -6.25
C ALA A 22 -16.15 2.96 -5.77
N GLY A 23 -15.51 2.89 -4.60
CA GLY A 23 -14.99 1.63 -4.05
C GLY A 23 -13.86 1.01 -4.89
N VAL A 24 -13.02 1.83 -5.54
CA VAL A 24 -11.91 1.35 -6.40
C VAL A 24 -10.57 2.00 -6.05
N GLY A 25 -10.47 3.33 -6.07
CA GLY A 25 -9.21 4.05 -5.84
C GLY A 25 -8.72 3.92 -4.40
N ARG A 26 -9.22 4.77 -3.50
CA ARG A 26 -8.84 4.77 -2.07
C ARG A 26 -9.03 3.41 -1.39
N SER A 27 -10.15 2.73 -1.69
CA SER A 27 -10.41 1.38 -1.16
C SER A 27 -9.36 0.38 -1.63
N GLY A 28 -9.06 0.35 -2.93
CA GLY A 28 -8.03 -0.52 -3.48
C GLY A 28 -6.64 -0.22 -2.92
N THR A 29 -6.31 1.05 -2.69
CA THR A 29 -5.02 1.45 -2.07
C THR A 29 -4.88 0.90 -0.65
N ILE A 30 -5.93 1.00 0.17
CA ILE A 30 -5.90 0.45 1.54
C ILE A 30 -5.82 -1.08 1.52
N ILE A 31 -6.59 -1.75 0.66
CA ILE A 31 -6.55 -3.21 0.50
C ILE A 31 -5.15 -3.67 0.06
N ALA A 32 -4.57 -3.01 -0.96
CA ALA A 32 -3.23 -3.31 -1.43
C ALA A 32 -2.19 -3.10 -0.34
N CYS A 33 -2.29 -2.02 0.44
CA CYS A 33 -1.38 -1.75 1.55
C CYS A 33 -1.43 -2.85 2.62
N GLU A 34 -2.62 -3.30 3.00
CA GLU A 34 -2.80 -4.39 3.97
C GLU A 34 -2.21 -5.71 3.47
N ILE A 35 -2.46 -6.08 2.20
CA ILE A 35 -1.91 -7.30 1.61
C ILE A 35 -0.39 -7.23 1.52
N CYS A 36 0.17 -6.13 1.00
CA CYS A 36 1.61 -5.91 0.89
C CYS A 36 2.29 -6.00 2.27
N LEU A 37 1.72 -5.37 3.31
CA LEU A 37 2.26 -5.46 4.66
C LEU A 37 2.20 -6.87 5.22
N LYS A 38 1.13 -7.62 4.96
CA LYS A 38 1.04 -9.02 5.37
C LYS A 38 2.17 -9.85 4.76
N ILE A 39 2.38 -9.73 3.44
CA ILE A 39 3.46 -10.43 2.71
C ILE A 39 4.84 -10.07 3.30
N LEU A 40 5.10 -8.78 3.52
CA LEU A 40 6.36 -8.31 4.13
C LEU A 40 6.57 -8.86 5.54
N LEU A 41 5.52 -8.89 6.36
CA LEU A 41 5.59 -9.40 7.74
C LEU A 41 5.73 -10.91 7.81
N GLU A 42 5.32 -11.64 6.77
CA GLU A 42 5.59 -13.07 6.60
C GLU A 42 7.01 -13.34 6.08
N GLY A 43 7.81 -12.30 5.79
CA GLY A 43 9.18 -12.43 5.28
C GLY A 43 9.25 -12.93 3.84
N LYS A 44 8.18 -12.76 3.06
CA LYS A 44 8.11 -13.18 1.65
C LYS A 44 8.49 -12.05 0.72
N ASP A 45 8.95 -12.41 -0.48
CA ASP A 45 9.20 -11.46 -1.54
C ASP A 45 7.91 -10.71 -1.92
N LEU A 46 8.02 -9.37 -1.96
CA LEU A 46 6.90 -8.51 -2.28
C LEU A 46 7.10 -7.86 -3.64
N ASN A 47 6.19 -8.15 -4.58
CA ASN A 47 5.99 -7.35 -5.78
C ASN A 47 4.64 -6.62 -5.70
N VAL A 48 4.69 -5.30 -5.50
CA VAL A 48 3.48 -4.46 -5.35
C VAL A 48 2.62 -4.47 -6.62
N LEU A 49 3.23 -4.55 -7.80
CA LEU A 49 2.48 -4.57 -9.07
C LEU A 49 1.66 -5.84 -9.21
N ASP A 50 2.21 -6.99 -8.82
CA ASP A 50 1.52 -8.27 -8.89
C ASP A 50 0.34 -8.32 -7.91
N VAL A 51 0.51 -7.78 -6.70
CA VAL A 51 -0.59 -7.61 -5.74
C VAL A 51 -1.72 -6.78 -6.34
N ILE A 52 -1.42 -5.66 -7.00
CA ILE A 52 -2.45 -4.81 -7.61
C ILE A 52 -3.12 -5.50 -8.80
N LYS A 53 -2.36 -6.21 -9.64
CA LYS A 53 -2.92 -7.00 -10.74
C LYS A 53 -3.92 -8.02 -10.22
N GLU A 54 -3.57 -8.74 -9.14
CA GLU A 54 -4.46 -9.69 -8.50
C GLU A 54 -5.72 -9.02 -7.93
N ILE A 55 -5.59 -7.89 -7.22
CA ILE A 55 -6.77 -7.16 -6.74
C ILE A 55 -7.66 -6.73 -7.92
N ARG A 56 -7.07 -6.37 -9.06
CA ARG A 56 -7.81 -5.95 -10.26
C ARG A 56 -8.53 -7.08 -10.98
N THR A 57 -8.16 -8.36 -10.76
CA THR A 57 -8.96 -9.50 -11.25
C THR A 57 -10.29 -9.60 -10.52
N GLN A 58 -10.34 -9.14 -9.26
CA GLN A 58 -11.52 -9.20 -8.39
C GLN A 58 -12.29 -7.86 -8.36
N ARG A 59 -11.61 -6.73 -8.55
CA ARG A 59 -12.19 -5.38 -8.56
C ARG A 59 -11.49 -4.48 -9.57
N ALA A 60 -12.08 -4.35 -10.75
CA ALA A 60 -11.56 -3.51 -11.81
C ALA A 60 -11.30 -2.06 -11.34
N GLY A 61 -10.17 -1.48 -11.77
CA GLY A 61 -9.80 -0.10 -11.44
C GLY A 61 -9.25 0.11 -10.01
N ALA A 62 -9.00 -0.95 -9.25
CA ALA A 62 -8.35 -0.84 -7.94
C ALA A 62 -6.99 -0.14 -8.04
N VAL A 63 -6.72 0.79 -7.10
CA VAL A 63 -5.56 1.72 -7.16
C VAL A 63 -5.59 2.49 -8.48
N GLN A 64 -6.46 3.50 -8.53
CA GLN A 64 -6.94 4.12 -9.76
C GLN A 64 -5.94 5.12 -10.35
N THR A 65 -5.20 5.84 -9.51
CA THR A 65 -4.31 6.92 -9.96
C THR A 65 -2.86 6.61 -9.65
N GLU A 66 -1.95 7.23 -10.42
CA GLU A 66 -0.52 7.15 -10.16
C GLU A 66 -0.18 7.59 -8.72
N GLY A 67 -0.74 8.72 -8.26
CA GLY A 67 -0.53 9.20 -6.90
C GLY A 67 -0.91 8.18 -5.83
N GLN A 68 -1.95 7.36 -6.04
CA GLN A 68 -2.32 6.27 -5.13
C GLN A 68 -1.29 5.13 -5.15
N TYR A 69 -0.73 4.82 -6.32
CA TYR A 69 0.33 3.83 -6.48
C TYR A 69 1.63 4.28 -5.80
N VAL A 70 2.06 5.51 -6.04
CA VAL A 70 3.24 6.10 -5.40
C VAL A 70 3.04 6.20 -3.88
N TYR A 71 1.85 6.61 -3.42
CA TYR A 71 1.50 6.65 -1.99
C TYR A 71 1.62 5.27 -1.33
N LEU A 72 1.19 4.21 -2.01
CA LEU A 72 1.32 2.83 -1.51
C LEU A 72 2.79 2.47 -1.26
N HIS A 73 3.67 2.72 -2.23
CA HIS A 73 5.12 2.49 -2.08
C HIS A 73 5.71 3.31 -0.95
N ARG A 74 5.39 4.61 -0.88
CA ARG A 74 5.83 5.48 0.22
C ARG A 74 5.44 4.93 1.58
N THR A 75 4.18 4.52 1.74
CA THR A 75 3.66 3.99 3.00
C THR A 75 4.39 2.71 3.42
N LEU A 76 4.68 1.81 2.46
CA LEU A 76 5.45 0.59 2.72
C LEU A 76 6.90 0.91 3.11
N CYS A 77 7.56 1.80 2.39
CA CYS A 77 8.91 2.27 2.69
C CYS A 77 9.00 2.91 4.09
N GLU A 78 8.04 3.77 4.45
CA GLU A 78 7.96 4.36 5.80
C GLU A 78 7.80 3.29 6.87
N TYR A 79 6.98 2.27 6.62
CA TYR A 79 6.80 1.16 7.55
C TYR A 79 8.08 0.35 7.75
N ILE A 80 8.77 -0.01 6.66
CA ILE A 80 10.03 -0.75 6.68
C ILE A 80 11.09 0.03 7.46
N ASN A 81 11.20 1.34 7.20
CA ASN A 81 12.13 2.22 7.90
C ASN A 81 11.80 2.33 9.40
N ALA A 82 10.53 2.59 9.75
CA ALA A 82 10.09 2.71 11.14
C ALA A 82 10.29 1.41 11.94
N LYS A 83 10.17 0.24 11.29
CA LYS A 83 10.41 -1.07 11.90
C LYS A 83 11.86 -1.54 11.80
N LYS A 84 12.75 -0.76 11.19
CA LYS A 84 14.16 -1.10 10.94
C LYS A 84 14.32 -2.47 10.25
N ILE A 85 13.39 -2.81 9.36
CA ILE A 85 13.36 -4.10 8.64
C ILE A 85 14.46 -4.14 7.57
N ALA A 86 14.72 -3.01 6.91
CA ALA A 86 15.82 -2.87 5.94
C ALA A 86 16.45 -1.47 6.07
N LYS A 87 17.79 -1.39 6.04
CA LYS A 87 18.52 -0.13 6.27
C LYS A 87 19.06 0.55 5.00
N GLU A 88 19.28 -0.17 3.91
CA GLU A 88 20.30 0.27 2.94
C GLU A 88 19.79 0.80 1.60
N LYS A 89 18.49 0.70 1.27
CA LYS A 89 18.00 1.10 -0.09
C LYS A 89 16.74 1.97 -0.15
N ILE A 90 16.31 2.58 0.96
CA ILE A 90 15.05 3.36 1.00
C ILE A 90 15.30 4.87 0.83
N ALA A 91 16.50 5.36 1.14
CA ALA A 91 16.82 6.78 1.06
C ALA A 91 16.66 7.35 -0.36
N GLU A 92 17.11 6.61 -1.37
CA GLU A 92 16.96 6.99 -2.79
C GLU A 92 15.50 7.16 -3.19
N PHE A 93 14.63 6.23 -2.78
CA PHE A 93 13.19 6.33 -3.01
C PHE A 93 12.62 7.63 -2.41
N PHE A 94 12.96 7.96 -1.16
CA PHE A 94 12.44 9.15 -0.51
C PHE A 94 12.94 10.44 -1.18
N THR A 95 14.19 10.49 -1.63
CA THR A 95 14.72 11.62 -2.40
C THR A 95 13.91 11.83 -3.68
N SER A 96 13.73 10.78 -4.47
CA SER A 96 12.94 10.83 -5.71
C SER A 96 11.47 11.18 -5.46
N TYR A 97 10.88 10.62 -4.40
CA TYR A 97 9.51 10.94 -3.99
C TYR A 97 9.34 12.41 -3.60
N LEU A 98 10.27 12.99 -2.84
CA LEU A 98 10.18 14.40 -2.41
C LEU A 98 10.29 15.36 -3.60
N ALA A 99 11.11 15.02 -4.60
CA ALA A 99 11.18 15.77 -5.86
C ALA A 99 9.83 15.70 -6.61
N TYR A 100 9.28 14.50 -6.79
CA TYR A 100 7.96 14.28 -7.40
C TYR A 100 6.84 15.03 -6.66
N ALA A 101 6.78 14.91 -5.34
CA ALA A 101 5.77 15.58 -4.52
C ALA A 101 5.86 17.11 -4.59
N SER A 102 7.05 17.65 -4.83
CA SER A 102 7.25 19.10 -5.01
C SER A 102 6.79 19.56 -6.38
N SER A 103 6.96 18.76 -7.44
CA SER A 103 6.43 19.09 -8.78
C SER A 103 4.90 19.05 -8.85
N CYS A 104 4.24 18.21 -8.03
CA CYS A 104 2.78 18.11 -8.02
C CYS A 104 2.06 19.20 -7.22
N LYS A 105 2.77 20.08 -6.50
CA LYS A 105 2.14 21.18 -5.72
C LYS A 105 1.75 22.40 -6.56
N GLY A 106 1.95 22.35 -7.88
CA GLY A 106 1.68 23.44 -8.82
C GLY A 106 0.39 23.31 -9.62
N GLU A 107 -0.46 22.32 -9.34
CA GLU A 107 -1.77 22.11 -10.00
C GLU A 107 -2.93 22.31 -9.02
#